data_AF-A0A2G2GD77-F1
#
_entry.id   AF-A0A2G2GD77-F1
#
_cell.length_a   1.000
_cell.length_b   1.000
_cell.length_c   1.000
_cell.angle_alpha   90.00
_cell.angle_beta   90.00
_cell.angle_gamma   90.00
#
_symmetry.space_group_name_H-M   'P 1'
#
loop_
_entity.id
_entity.type
_entity.pdbx_description
1 polymer ?
#
loop_
_entity_poly.entity_id
_entity_poly.type
_entity_poly.pdbx_seq_one_letter_code
_entity_poly.pdbx_strand_id
1 'polypeptide(L)'
;MSQFIEIQPGDDIKEVIKAAFDTDIKVKGEWGYTKELATAIQGSDQVTQVEHTLAMMRAYIEMNMTLQKEDRYGSINLNETSREEQDGFHKVRYEISAMKEDEYAGFIKEYKEGHSKPEFDISDHFKRRKESTLIREVIHWFKVL
;
A
#
# COMPACT_ATOMS: atom_id res chain seq x y z
N MET A 1 7.57 16.84 2.22
CA MET A 1 6.32 16.11 1.94
C MET A 1 6.61 15.23 0.74
N SER A 2 6.68 13.90 0.91
CA SER A 2 6.88 13.01 -0.23
C SER A 2 5.65 13.08 -1.12
N GLN A 3 5.80 13.71 -2.29
CA GLN A 3 4.80 13.60 -3.36
C GLN A 3 4.88 12.16 -3.87
N PHE A 4 3.97 11.30 -3.41
CA PHE A 4 3.80 9.99 -3.99
C PHE A 4 3.33 10.16 -5.43
N ILE A 5 4.00 9.47 -6.34
CA ILE A 5 3.72 9.56 -7.76
C ILE A 5 2.54 8.64 -8.03
N GLU A 6 1.40 9.22 -8.39
CA GLU A 6 0.26 8.46 -8.89
C GLU A 6 0.69 7.62 -10.10
N ILE A 7 0.18 6.40 -10.16
CA ILE A 7 0.39 5.51 -11.29
C ILE A 7 -0.22 6.19 -12.50
N GLN A 8 0.59 6.36 -13.55
CA GLN A 8 0.17 7.14 -14.70
C GLN A 8 -1.06 6.50 -15.36
N PRO A 9 -2.05 7.31 -15.77
CA PRO A 9 -3.23 6.80 -16.45
C PRO A 9 -2.84 6.23 -17.82
N GLY A 10 -3.47 5.12 -18.21
CA GLY A 10 -3.34 4.53 -19.55
C GLY A 10 -2.62 3.18 -19.62
N ASP A 11 -1.99 2.73 -18.53
CA ASP A 11 -1.56 1.33 -18.43
C ASP A 11 -2.77 0.46 -18.05
N ASP A 12 -3.00 -0.64 -18.77
CA ASP A 12 -4.04 -1.59 -18.41
C ASP A 12 -3.71 -2.15 -17.01
N ILE A 13 -4.52 -1.79 -16.00
CA ILE A 13 -4.34 -2.20 -14.60
C ILE A 13 -4.14 -3.72 -14.49
N LYS A 14 -4.80 -4.50 -15.35
CA LYS A 14 -4.64 -5.95 -15.38
C LYS A 14 -3.23 -6.35 -15.79
N GLU A 15 -2.70 -5.74 -16.83
CA GLU A 15 -1.35 -6.02 -17.33
C GLU A 15 -0.28 -5.56 -16.34
N VAL A 16 -0.48 -4.42 -15.69
CA VAL A 16 0.43 -3.95 -14.62
C VAL A 16 0.44 -4.94 -13.45
N ILE A 17 -0.73 -5.37 -12.98
CA ILE A 17 -0.82 -6.35 -11.88
C ILE A 17 -0.17 -7.67 -12.29
N LYS A 18 -0.40 -8.13 -13.52
CA LYS A 18 0.19 -9.37 -14.03
C LYS A 18 1.71 -9.26 -14.14
N ALA A 19 2.24 -8.16 -14.66
CA ALA A 19 3.68 -7.96 -14.81
C ALA A 19 4.39 -7.78 -13.45
N ALA A 20 3.78 -7.07 -12.50
CA ALA A 20 4.37 -6.75 -11.21
C ALA A 20 4.24 -7.89 -10.18
N PHE A 21 3.11 -8.59 -10.17
CA PHE A 21 2.75 -9.55 -9.10
C PHE A 21 2.43 -10.96 -9.62
N ASP A 22 2.61 -11.22 -10.92
CA ASP A 22 2.28 -12.49 -11.58
C ASP A 22 0.83 -12.98 -11.35
N THR A 23 -0.08 -12.06 -11.02
CA THR A 23 -1.46 -12.39 -10.62
C THR A 23 -2.45 -11.99 -11.72
N ASP A 24 -3.42 -12.85 -12.00
CA ASP A 24 -4.51 -12.57 -12.96
C ASP A 24 -5.80 -12.26 -12.20
N ILE A 25 -6.04 -10.98 -11.93
CA ILE A 25 -7.27 -10.50 -11.28
C ILE A 25 -8.20 -9.98 -12.38
N LYS A 26 -9.48 -10.36 -12.31
CA LYS A 26 -10.52 -9.88 -13.24
C LYS A 26 -10.93 -8.45 -12.88
N VAL A 27 -10.11 -7.49 -13.30
CA VAL A 27 -10.34 -6.05 -13.12
C VAL A 27 -10.28 -5.30 -14.43
N LYS A 28 -10.91 -4.12 -14.45
CA LYS A 28 -10.85 -3.12 -15.53
C LYS A 28 -10.87 -1.71 -14.93
N GLY A 29 -10.80 -0.69 -15.79
CA GLY A 29 -10.82 0.70 -15.36
C GLY A 29 -9.44 1.15 -14.90
N GLU A 30 -9.40 1.97 -13.86
CA GLU A 30 -8.20 2.70 -13.45
C GLU A 30 -7.87 2.40 -11.97
N TRP A 31 -6.89 3.11 -11.40
CA TRP A 31 -6.35 2.87 -10.04
C TRP A 31 -7.16 3.49 -8.88
N GLY A 32 -8.40 3.92 -9.11
CA GLY A 32 -9.34 4.30 -8.06
C GLY A 32 -9.04 5.62 -7.35
N TYR A 33 -8.27 6.52 -7.95
CA TYR A 33 -7.96 7.84 -7.37
C TYR A 33 -9.21 8.71 -7.19
N THR A 34 -10.16 8.61 -8.11
CA THR A 34 -11.46 9.28 -8.06
C THR A 34 -12.57 8.31 -8.45
N LYS A 35 -13.83 8.71 -8.29
CA LYS A 35 -14.99 7.90 -8.67
C LYS A 35 -15.01 7.60 -10.18
N GLU A 36 -14.58 8.55 -11.01
CA GLU A 36 -14.50 8.43 -12.47
C GLU A 36 -13.37 7.49 -12.90
N LEU A 37 -12.31 7.44 -12.10
CA LEU A 37 -11.16 6.56 -12.28
C LEU A 37 -11.26 5.30 -11.40
N ALA A 38 -12.48 4.86 -11.07
CA ALA A 38 -12.68 3.72 -10.18
C ALA A 38 -12.08 2.43 -10.75
N THR A 39 -11.53 1.59 -9.87
CA THR A 39 -11.13 0.22 -10.22
C THR A 39 -12.37 -0.65 -10.31
N ALA A 40 -12.66 -1.20 -11.48
CA ALA A 40 -13.83 -2.04 -11.71
C ALA A 40 -13.50 -3.52 -11.48
N ILE A 41 -14.15 -4.14 -10.50
CA ILE A 41 -13.98 -5.56 -10.16
C ILE A 41 -15.06 -6.37 -10.86
N GLN A 42 -14.68 -7.40 -11.61
CA GLN A 42 -15.61 -8.22 -12.38
C GLN A 42 -15.87 -9.57 -11.69
N GLY A 43 -17.05 -9.75 -11.09
CA GLY A 43 -17.55 -11.05 -10.62
C GLY A 43 -16.64 -11.78 -9.62
N SER A 44 -16.60 -11.29 -8.38
CA SER A 44 -15.92 -11.95 -7.25
C SER A 44 -16.90 -12.15 -6.09
N ASP A 45 -16.91 -13.35 -5.51
CA ASP A 45 -17.67 -13.65 -4.28
C ASP A 45 -17.01 -13.05 -3.02
N GLN A 46 -15.78 -12.53 -3.15
CA GLN A 46 -14.97 -11.96 -2.07
C GLN A 46 -14.49 -10.54 -2.43
N VAL A 47 -15.43 -9.69 -2.85
CA VAL A 47 -15.15 -8.32 -3.32
C VAL A 47 -14.24 -7.56 -2.36
N THR A 48 -14.51 -7.57 -1.05
CA THR A 48 -13.73 -6.82 -0.05
C THR A 48 -12.27 -7.26 0.03
N GLN A 49 -11.99 -8.56 -0.13
CA GLN A 49 -10.61 -9.06 -0.13
C GLN A 49 -9.87 -8.67 -1.41
N VAL A 50 -10.58 -8.69 -2.55
CA VAL A 50 -10.03 -8.23 -3.83
C VAL A 50 -9.73 -6.73 -3.77
N GLU A 51 -10.62 -5.92 -3.22
CA GLU A 51 -10.40 -4.49 -2.99
C GLU A 51 -9.17 -4.21 -2.14
N HIS A 52 -9.06 -4.87 -0.98
CA HIS A 52 -7.91 -4.72 -0.09
C HIS A 52 -6.60 -5.12 -0.79
N THR A 53 -6.62 -6.22 -1.55
CA THR A 53 -5.48 -6.68 -2.34
C THR A 53 -5.07 -5.65 -3.39
N LEU A 54 -6.02 -5.10 -4.13
CA LEU A 54 -5.76 -4.07 -5.15
C LEU A 54 -5.23 -2.77 -4.55
N ALA A 55 -5.79 -2.34 -3.41
CA ALA A 55 -5.31 -1.17 -2.68
C ALA A 55 -3.88 -1.38 -2.17
N MET A 56 -3.56 -2.58 -1.67
CA MET A 56 -2.22 -2.95 -1.23
C MET A 56 -1.21 -2.99 -2.39
N MET A 57 -1.60 -3.57 -3.53
CA MET A 57 -0.78 -3.58 -4.75
C MET A 57 -0.50 -2.16 -5.23
N ARG A 58 -1.52 -1.29 -5.26
CA ARG A 58 -1.36 0.13 -5.60
C ARG A 58 -0.38 0.83 -4.66
N ALA A 59 -0.53 0.64 -3.34
CA ALA A 59 0.39 1.21 -2.35
C ALA A 59 1.83 0.75 -2.57
N TYR A 60 2.04 -0.55 -2.88
CA TYR A 60 3.36 -1.09 -3.18
C TYR A 60 3.97 -0.49 -4.45
N ILE A 61 3.17 -0.33 -5.52
CA ILE A 61 3.65 0.31 -6.74
C ILE A 61 4.07 1.76 -6.46
N GLU A 62 3.19 2.55 -5.84
CA GLU A 62 3.42 3.98 -5.58
C GLU A 62 4.59 4.25 -4.63
N MET A 63 4.84 3.35 -3.67
CA MET A 63 5.81 3.57 -2.60
C MET A 63 7.09 2.76 -2.75
N ASN A 64 7.18 1.89 -3.76
CA ASN A 64 8.35 1.05 -3.98
C ASN A 64 8.72 1.00 -5.47
N MET A 65 7.85 0.49 -6.33
CA MET A 65 8.22 0.16 -7.71
C MET A 65 8.48 1.39 -8.58
N THR A 66 7.78 2.50 -8.34
CA THR A 66 7.95 3.75 -9.10
C THR A 66 9.10 4.62 -8.59
N LEU A 67 9.74 4.23 -7.48
CA LEU A 67 10.78 5.03 -6.82
C LEU A 67 12.19 4.47 -7.07
N GLN A 68 13.16 5.38 -7.12
CA GLN A 68 14.58 5.03 -7.04
C GLN A 68 14.85 4.34 -5.71
N LYS A 69 15.87 3.48 -5.67
CA LYS A 69 16.13 2.58 -4.54
C LYS A 69 16.23 3.31 -3.21
N GLU A 70 16.89 4.47 -3.20
CA GLU A 70 17.10 5.31 -2.02
C GLU A 70 15.79 5.93 -1.52
N ASP A 71 14.78 5.98 -2.37
CA ASP A 71 13.49 6.56 -2.06
C ASP A 71 12.40 5.55 -1.69
N ARG A 72 12.68 4.25 -1.84
CA ARG A 72 11.71 3.19 -1.61
C ARG A 72 11.29 3.08 -0.15
N TYR A 73 10.05 2.63 0.01
CA TYR A 73 9.50 2.25 1.29
C TYR A 73 9.33 0.73 1.36
N GLY A 74 9.65 0.18 2.52
CA GLY A 74 9.39 -1.20 2.93
C GLY A 74 8.42 -1.24 4.11
N SER A 75 8.09 -2.45 4.57
CA SER A 75 7.11 -2.67 5.65
C SER A 75 5.78 -1.93 5.38
N ILE A 76 5.36 -1.87 4.11
CA ILE A 76 4.13 -1.23 3.68
C ILE A 76 2.97 -2.10 4.18
N ASN A 77 2.12 -1.55 5.04
CA ASN A 77 0.91 -2.19 5.53
C ASN A 77 -0.28 -1.28 5.30
N LEU A 78 -1.45 -1.87 5.08
CA LEU A 78 -2.66 -1.16 4.71
C LEU A 78 -3.84 -1.65 5.57
N ASN A 79 -4.51 -0.72 6.25
CA ASN A 79 -5.67 -0.98 7.10
C ASN A 79 -6.88 -0.20 6.59
N GLU A 80 -8.03 -0.86 6.44
CA GLU A 80 -9.28 -0.17 6.15
C GLU A 80 -9.75 0.60 7.38
N THR A 81 -10.03 1.90 7.23
CA THR A 81 -10.50 2.76 8.32
C THR A 81 -11.96 3.14 8.18
N SER A 82 -12.49 3.25 6.96
CA SER A 82 -13.91 3.50 6.72
C SER A 82 -14.33 3.10 5.31
N ARG A 83 -15.62 2.89 5.11
CA ARG A 83 -16.22 2.49 3.84
C ARG A 83 -17.57 3.16 3.64
N GLU A 84 -17.81 3.64 2.43
CA GLU A 84 -19.11 4.13 1.95
C GLU A 84 -19.49 3.35 0.69
N GLU A 85 -20.67 2.74 0.66
CA GLU A 85 -21.19 1.97 -0.48
C GLU A 85 -22.43 2.67 -1.06
N GLN A 86 -22.40 2.99 -2.36
CA GLN A 86 -23.51 3.64 -3.04
C GLN A 86 -23.50 3.36 -4.55
N ASP A 87 -24.66 2.98 -5.10
CA ASP A 87 -24.89 2.81 -6.55
C ASP A 87 -23.86 1.88 -7.24
N GLY A 88 -23.44 0.81 -6.56
CA GLY A 88 -22.43 -0.13 -7.06
C GLY A 88 -20.99 0.39 -7.00
N PHE A 89 -20.76 1.53 -6.36
CA PHE A 89 -19.43 2.04 -6.03
C PHE A 89 -19.12 1.87 -4.56
N HIS A 90 -17.89 1.46 -4.27
CA HIS A 90 -17.34 1.46 -2.92
C HIS A 90 -16.25 2.52 -2.84
N LYS A 91 -16.39 3.44 -1.89
CA LYS A 91 -15.37 4.41 -1.53
C LYS A 91 -14.76 3.96 -0.22
N VAL A 92 -13.54 3.44 -0.31
CA VAL A 92 -12.86 2.85 0.84
C VAL A 92 -11.70 3.75 1.25
N ARG A 93 -11.63 4.09 2.54
CA ARG A 93 -10.52 4.83 3.13
C ARG A 93 -9.56 3.83 3.76
N TYR A 94 -8.28 3.99 3.45
CA TYR A 94 -7.22 3.19 4.00
C TYR A 94 -6.19 4.05 4.72
N GLU A 95 -5.67 3.54 5.81
CA GLU A 95 -4.43 4.02 6.43
C GLU A 95 -3.28 3.12 5.95
N ILE A 96 -2.27 3.74 5.35
CA ILE A 96 -1.03 3.10 4.95
C ILE A 96 0.05 3.46 5.96
N SER A 97 0.70 2.45 6.52
CA SER A 97 1.93 2.60 7.28
C SER A 97 3.11 2.07 6.48
N ALA A 98 4.22 2.79 6.45
CA ALA A 98 5.42 2.37 5.75
C ALA A 98 6.67 3.03 6.33
N MET A 99 7.85 2.49 6.03
CA MET A 99 9.13 3.06 6.46
C MET A 99 10.11 3.01 5.29
N LYS A 100 11.03 3.97 5.18
CA LYS A 100 12.09 3.91 4.16
C LYS A 100 12.84 2.58 4.28
N GLU A 101 13.14 1.95 3.14
CA GLU A 101 13.71 0.59 3.13
C GLU A 101 15.04 0.49 3.88
N ASP A 102 15.89 1.52 3.75
CA ASP A 102 17.19 1.62 4.42
C ASP A 102 17.05 1.82 5.93
N GLU A 103 16.15 2.70 6.37
CA GLU A 103 15.82 2.86 7.80
C GLU A 103 15.27 1.55 8.39
N TYR A 104 14.33 0.91 7.69
CA TYR A 104 13.76 -0.35 8.12
C TYR A 104 14.83 -1.45 8.25
N ALA A 105 15.71 -1.59 7.24
CA ALA A 105 16.82 -2.52 7.30
C ALA A 105 17.78 -2.22 8.47
N GLY A 106 18.02 -0.93 8.73
CA GLY A 106 18.78 -0.44 9.89
C GLY A 106 18.19 -0.93 11.20
N PHE A 107 16.88 -0.70 11.44
CA PHE A 107 16.20 -1.18 12.65
C PHE A 107 16.25 -2.70 12.78
N ILE A 108 16.01 -3.46 11.70
CA ILE A 108 16.07 -4.92 11.75
C ILE A 108 17.48 -5.41 12.11
N LYS A 109 18.52 -4.80 11.54
CA LYS A 109 19.91 -5.13 11.87
C LYS A 109 20.23 -4.80 13.33
N GLU A 110 19.89 -3.59 13.77
CA GLU A 110 20.08 -3.13 15.14
C GLU A 110 19.44 -4.08 16.15
N TYR A 111 18.17 -4.46 15.92
CA TYR A 111 17.45 -5.39 16.79
C TYR A 111 18.10 -6.78 16.80
N LYS A 112 18.42 -7.34 15.63
CA LYS A 112 19.07 -8.66 15.53
C LYS A 112 20.39 -8.72 16.29
N GLU A 113 21.21 -7.68 16.19
CA GLU A 113 22.53 -7.60 16.83
C GLU A 113 22.47 -7.18 18.31
N GLY A 114 21.42 -6.47 18.71
CA GLY A 114 21.30 -5.83 20.02
C GLY A 114 20.37 -6.52 21.02
N HIS A 115 19.28 -7.16 20.59
CA HIS A 115 18.19 -7.57 21.50
C HIS A 115 18.58 -8.53 22.63
N SER A 116 19.70 -9.24 22.51
CA SER A 116 20.23 -10.13 23.55
C SER A 116 21.28 -9.47 24.47
N LYS A 117 21.61 -8.20 24.25
CA LYS A 117 22.64 -7.47 24.99
C LYS A 117 22.02 -6.61 26.10
N PRO A 118 22.61 -6.58 27.31
CA PRO A 118 22.09 -5.80 28.44
C PRO A 118 21.95 -4.29 28.17
N GLU A 119 22.82 -3.73 27.32
CA GLU A 119 22.85 -2.31 26.97
C GLU A 119 21.83 -1.90 25.90
N PHE A 120 21.13 -2.85 25.28
CA PHE A 120 20.15 -2.55 24.24
C PHE A 120 18.83 -2.07 24.84
N ASP A 121 18.53 -0.78 24.64
CA ASP A 121 17.23 -0.21 25.02
C ASP A 121 16.15 -0.59 24.00
N ILE A 122 15.46 -1.68 24.30
CA ILE A 122 14.35 -2.18 23.48
C ILE A 122 13.19 -1.17 23.37
N SER A 123 12.98 -0.35 24.41
CA SER A 123 11.87 0.61 24.43
C SER A 123 12.19 1.80 23.53
N ASP A 124 13.41 2.32 23.62
CA ASP A 124 13.89 3.37 22.71
C ASP A 124 13.90 2.89 21.25
N HIS A 125 14.37 1.68 20.99
CA HIS A 125 14.36 1.09 19.65
C HIS A 125 12.97 1.11 19.01
N PHE A 126 11.95 0.60 19.73
CA PHE A 126 10.58 0.59 19.20
C PHE A 126 9.95 1.98 19.14
N LYS A 127 10.35 2.90 20.02
CA LYS A 127 9.93 4.31 19.94
C LYS A 127 10.46 4.97 18.65
N ARG A 128 11.77 4.88 18.39
CA ARG A 128 12.38 5.41 17.15
C ARG A 128 11.76 4.78 15.91
N ARG A 129 11.56 3.46 15.92
CA ARG A 129 10.89 2.76 14.80
C ARG A 129 9.49 3.31 14.55
N LYS A 130 8.71 3.58 15.61
CA LYS A 130 7.38 4.18 15.47
C LYS A 130 7.45 5.59 14.91
N GLU A 131 8.39 6.40 15.37
CA GLU A 131 8.60 7.79 14.91
C GLU A 131 9.07 7.87 13.45
N SER A 132 9.84 6.88 12.98
CA SER A 132 10.26 6.71 11.58
C SER A 132 9.17 6.14 10.66
N THR A 133 8.04 5.68 11.21
CA THR A 133 6.97 5.11 10.40
C THR A 133 6.12 6.23 9.81
N LEU A 134 6.10 6.33 8.48
CA LEU A 134 5.15 7.17 7.76
C LEU A 134 3.75 6.60 7.90
N ILE A 135 2.78 7.47 8.21
CA ILE A 135 1.35 7.18 8.16
C ILE A 135 0.71 8.06 7.10
N ARG A 136 -0.08 7.48 6.20
CA ARG A 136 -0.80 8.17 5.11
C ARG A 136 -2.23 7.66 5.02
N GLU A 137 -3.19 8.56 4.96
CA GLU A 137 -4.55 8.20 4.56
C GLU A 137 -4.71 8.29 3.04
N VAL A 138 -5.37 7.30 2.45
CA VAL A 138 -5.76 7.30 1.04
C VAL A 138 -7.21 6.89 0.89
N ILE A 139 -7.84 7.36 -0.18
CA ILE A 139 -9.14 6.86 -0.63
C ILE A 139 -8.91 6.05 -1.89
N HIS A 140 -9.66 4.96 -2.01
CA HIS A 140 -9.74 4.15 -3.21
C HIS A 140 -11.20 3.99 -3.60
N TRP A 141 -11.51 4.30 -4.85
CA TRP A 141 -12.83 4.08 -5.44
C TRP A 141 -12.83 2.78 -6.23
N PHE A 142 -13.77 1.91 -5.89
CA PHE A 142 -14.05 0.68 -6.61
C PHE A 142 -15.44 0.74 -7.23
N LYS A 143 -15.60 0.03 -8.34
CA LYS A 143 -16.89 -0.25 -8.98
C LYS A 143 -17.09 -1.75 -9.04
N VAL A 144 -18.16 -2.25 -8.44
CA VAL A 144 -18.47 -3.67 -8.45
C VAL A 144 -19.40 -3.96 -9.64
N LEU A 145 -18.98 -4.88 -10.51
CA LEU A 145 -19.67 -5.27 -11.75
C LEU A 145 -20.16 -6.71 -11.73
#